data_AF-A0A2E6D888-F1
#
_entry.id   AF-A0A2E6D888-F1
#
_cell.length_a   1.000
_cell.length_b   1.000
_cell.length_c   1.000
_cell.angle_alpha   90.00
_cell.angle_beta   90.00
_cell.angle_gamma   90.00
#
_symmetry.space_group_name_H-M   'P 1'
#
loop_
_entity.id
_entity.type
_entity.pdbx_description
1 polymer ?
#
loop_
_entity_poly.entity_id
_entity_poly.type
_entity_poly.pdbx_seq_one_letter_code
_entity_poly.pdbx_strand_id
1 'polypeptide(L)'
;MDVQHLLAGKNQQGRLLALADGDPLGLIQGSRRWLAHACLLFDVPPFVERARVALSWDLARFNKLEGTDSAPLEYWLSGVFRRTADVLHARDQELDQTGQAVDEPLSPRFQFLRAVLGIDHGDLRSACIVANALPDRERVAFHQLLVQGRTLDDFTRLRNVSRSEARRVFQSAVKTIGRARAWAGQEERASMEQA
;
A
#
# COMPACT_ATOMS: atom_id res chain seq x y z
N MET A 1 10.19 22.87 -6.51
CA MET A 1 8.87 23.27 -7.05
C MET A 1 7.85 23.12 -5.93
N ASP A 2 7.02 24.12 -5.68
CA ASP A 2 6.02 24.12 -4.62
C ASP A 2 4.65 23.64 -5.15
N VAL A 3 3.93 22.82 -4.37
CA VAL A 3 2.59 22.30 -4.70
C VAL A 3 1.62 23.45 -4.94
N GLN A 4 1.69 24.50 -4.12
CA GLN A 4 0.81 25.65 -4.25
C GLN A 4 1.02 26.34 -5.59
N HIS A 5 2.27 26.60 -5.97
CA HIS A 5 2.60 27.20 -7.25
C HIS A 5 2.15 26.36 -8.45
N LEU A 6 2.30 25.03 -8.36
CA LEU A 6 1.91 24.12 -9.43
C LEU A 6 0.38 24.07 -9.63
N LEU A 7 -0.40 24.17 -8.55
CA LEU A 7 -1.84 23.87 -8.56
C LEU A 7 -2.75 25.11 -8.42
N ALA A 8 -2.20 26.26 -8.03
CA ALA A 8 -2.95 27.50 -7.84
C ALA A 8 -3.67 27.96 -9.12
N GLY A 9 -4.86 28.54 -8.97
CA GLY A 9 -5.68 29.09 -10.07
C GLY A 9 -6.29 28.05 -11.02
N LYS A 10 -5.92 26.77 -10.92
CA LYS A 10 -6.43 25.70 -11.78
C LYS A 10 -7.70 25.08 -11.19
N ASN A 11 -8.64 24.69 -12.07
CA ASN A 11 -9.74 23.79 -11.71
C ASN A 11 -9.22 22.35 -11.55
N GLN A 12 -10.08 21.42 -11.12
CA GLN A 12 -9.67 20.03 -10.86
C GLN A 12 -9.00 19.36 -12.08
N GLN A 13 -9.60 19.51 -13.27
CA GLN A 13 -9.06 18.93 -14.51
C GLN A 13 -7.68 19.51 -14.85
N GLY A 14 -7.52 20.83 -14.74
CA GLY A 14 -6.22 21.50 -14.94
C GLY A 14 -5.16 21.07 -13.93
N ARG A 15 -5.55 20.78 -12.69
CA ARG A 15 -4.64 20.22 -11.67
C ARG A 15 -4.22 18.79 -12.02
N LEU A 16 -5.16 17.94 -12.43
CA LEU A 16 -4.86 16.57 -12.86
C LEU A 16 -3.90 16.54 -14.05
N LEU A 17 -4.16 17.36 -15.08
CA LEU A 17 -3.27 17.48 -16.23
C LEU A 17 -1.88 17.94 -15.81
N ALA A 18 -1.79 18.95 -14.94
CA ALA A 18 -0.50 19.43 -14.42
C ALA A 18 0.26 18.35 -13.61
N LEU A 19 -0.45 17.50 -12.86
CA LEU A 19 0.16 16.42 -12.07
C LEU A 19 0.53 15.18 -12.91
N ALA A 20 -0.07 15.03 -14.08
CA ALA A 20 0.21 13.94 -15.03
C ALA A 20 1.44 14.23 -15.89
N ASP A 21 1.76 15.51 -16.13
CA ASP A 21 2.87 15.93 -17.00
C ASP A 21 4.24 15.85 -16.30
N GLY A 22 5.06 14.86 -16.65
CA GLY A 22 6.47 14.81 -16.25
C GLY A 22 6.77 14.53 -14.77
N ASP A 23 5.77 14.12 -13.97
CA ASP A 23 5.87 13.87 -12.52
C ASP A 23 6.50 15.04 -11.72
N PRO A 24 5.88 16.22 -11.75
CA PRO A 24 6.52 17.47 -11.32
C PRO A 24 6.74 17.56 -9.80
N LEU A 25 6.04 16.72 -9.04
CA LEU A 25 6.19 16.59 -7.58
C LEU A 25 6.97 15.33 -7.17
N GLY A 26 7.48 14.56 -8.14
CA GLY A 26 8.17 13.30 -7.89
C GLY A 26 7.27 12.26 -7.20
N LEU A 27 5.98 12.21 -7.52
CA LEU A 27 5.00 11.30 -6.95
C LEU A 27 5.37 9.83 -7.19
N ILE A 28 5.99 9.48 -8.32
CA ILE A 28 6.37 8.08 -8.59
C ILE A 28 7.44 7.63 -7.60
N GLN A 29 8.54 8.38 -7.51
CA GLN A 29 9.63 8.03 -6.59
C GLN A 29 9.26 8.28 -5.12
N GLY A 30 8.46 9.32 -4.85
CA GLY A 30 7.90 9.60 -3.54
C GLY A 30 7.02 8.45 -3.05
N SER A 31 6.10 7.96 -3.90
CA SER A 31 5.23 6.83 -3.58
C SER A 31 6.03 5.55 -3.36
N ARG A 32 7.02 5.25 -4.22
CA ARG A 32 7.92 4.10 -4.02
C ARG A 32 8.61 4.11 -2.67
N ARG A 33 9.26 5.25 -2.34
CA ARG A 33 9.97 5.39 -1.06
C ARG A 33 9.01 5.30 0.12
N TRP A 34 7.85 5.94 0.03
CA TRP A 34 6.87 5.96 1.10
C TRP A 34 6.25 4.58 1.33
N LEU A 35 5.85 3.87 0.27
CA LEU A 35 5.30 2.51 0.37
C LEU A 35 6.33 1.53 0.95
N ALA A 36 7.58 1.60 0.49
CA ALA A 36 8.66 0.79 1.03
C ALA A 36 8.95 1.10 2.52
N HIS A 37 8.87 2.39 2.91
CA HIS A 37 9.02 2.80 4.30
C HIS A 37 7.86 2.32 5.18
N ALA A 38 6.63 2.50 4.71
CA ALA A 38 5.40 2.07 5.38
C ALA A 38 5.19 0.54 5.37
N CYS A 39 6.03 -0.19 4.64
CA CYS A 39 5.95 -1.63 4.43
C CYS A 39 4.59 -2.06 3.85
N LEU A 40 4.05 -1.26 2.92
CA LEU A 40 2.77 -1.50 2.26
C LEU A 40 2.97 -2.09 0.86
N LEU A 41 2.17 -3.10 0.54
CA LEU A 41 2.21 -3.86 -0.70
C LEU A 41 1.22 -3.29 -1.72
N PHE A 42 1.36 -2.02 -2.06
CA PHE A 42 0.59 -1.36 -3.13
C PHE A 42 1.36 -1.30 -4.45
N ASP A 43 0.63 -1.35 -5.57
CA ASP A 43 1.21 -1.03 -6.87
C ASP A 43 1.44 0.46 -7.02
N VAL A 44 2.64 0.82 -7.47
CA VAL A 44 3.01 2.22 -7.65
C VAL A 44 2.10 2.92 -8.66
N PRO A 45 1.78 2.37 -9.86
CA PRO A 45 0.95 3.08 -10.83
C PRO A 45 -0.46 3.47 -10.33
N PRO A 46 -1.34 2.54 -9.87
CA PRO A 46 -2.66 2.91 -9.35
C PRO A 46 -2.57 3.75 -8.07
N PHE A 47 -1.54 3.56 -7.25
CA PHE A 47 -1.29 4.42 -6.10
C PHE A 47 -0.98 5.86 -6.50
N VAL A 48 -0.11 6.06 -7.49
CA VAL A 48 0.23 7.39 -8.02
C VAL A 48 -0.99 8.04 -8.66
N GLU A 49 -1.77 7.31 -9.48
CA GLU A 49 -3.01 7.84 -10.06
C GLU A 49 -3.99 8.30 -8.98
N ARG A 50 -4.16 7.49 -7.93
CA ARG A 50 -5.05 7.87 -6.82
C ARG A 50 -4.50 9.04 -6.00
N ALA A 51 -3.18 9.11 -5.81
CA ALA A 51 -2.52 10.24 -5.15
C ALA A 51 -2.68 11.55 -5.95
N ARG A 52 -2.60 11.49 -7.29
CA ARG A 52 -2.88 12.63 -8.18
C ARG A 52 -4.31 13.12 -8.02
N VAL A 53 -5.28 12.19 -8.00
CA VAL A 53 -6.67 12.51 -7.72
C VAL A 53 -6.80 13.19 -6.37
N ALA A 54 -6.28 12.60 -5.29
CA ALA A 54 -6.33 13.18 -3.95
C ALA A 54 -5.75 14.61 -3.90
N LEU A 55 -4.59 14.83 -4.53
CA LEU A 55 -3.96 16.15 -4.64
C LEU A 55 -4.81 17.16 -5.42
N SER A 56 -5.51 16.73 -6.47
CA SER A 56 -6.37 17.62 -7.27
C SER A 56 -7.53 18.22 -6.46
N TRP A 57 -8.00 17.50 -5.43
CA TRP A 57 -9.10 17.92 -4.55
C TRP A 57 -8.63 18.75 -3.36
N ASP A 58 -7.40 18.58 -2.89
CA ASP A 58 -6.97 19.05 -1.57
C ASP A 58 -6.56 20.53 -1.47
N LEU A 59 -6.75 21.35 -2.51
CA LEU A 59 -6.30 22.76 -2.53
C LEU A 59 -6.79 23.60 -1.34
N ALA A 60 -8.02 23.34 -0.88
CA ALA A 60 -8.61 24.06 0.25
C ALA A 60 -7.90 23.78 1.58
N ARG A 61 -7.26 22.61 1.74
CA ARG A 61 -6.44 22.30 2.92
C ARG A 61 -5.06 22.96 2.85
N PHE A 62 -4.50 23.12 1.65
CA PHE A 62 -3.23 23.82 1.45
C PHE A 62 -3.32 25.32 1.80
N ASN A 63 -4.47 25.96 1.56
CA ASN A 63 -4.66 27.38 1.84
C ASN A 63 -4.94 27.70 3.33
N LYS A 64 -5.32 26.71 4.15
CA LYS A 64 -5.66 26.94 5.58
C LYS A 64 -4.46 27.02 6.52
N LEU A 65 -3.24 26.86 6.02
CA LEU A 65 -1.99 26.99 6.78
C LEU A 65 -1.26 28.31 6.47
N GLU A 66 -2.01 29.35 6.07
CA GLU A 66 -1.49 30.72 6.05
C GLU A 66 -1.02 31.10 7.47
N GLY A 67 0.29 31.31 7.63
CA GLY A 67 0.92 31.74 8.89
C GLY A 67 1.81 30.72 9.58
N THR A 68 1.94 29.50 9.05
CA THR A 68 2.98 28.56 9.48
C THR A 68 4.00 28.46 8.36
N ASP A 69 5.30 28.60 8.67
CA ASP A 69 6.37 28.33 7.70
C ASP A 69 6.02 27.08 6.91
N SER A 70 5.89 27.23 5.58
CA SER A 70 5.29 26.26 4.67
C SER A 70 5.79 24.85 5.01
N ALA A 71 4.90 23.99 5.53
CA ALA A 71 5.30 22.63 5.88
C ALA A 71 5.97 21.98 4.64
N PRO A 72 7.13 21.33 4.79
CA PRO A 72 7.87 20.80 3.65
C PRO A 72 6.99 19.93 2.75
N LEU A 73 7.22 19.97 1.43
CA LEU A 73 6.51 19.16 0.44
C LEU A 73 6.36 17.69 0.88
N GLU A 74 7.40 17.12 1.48
CA GLU A 74 7.43 15.74 1.95
C GLU A 74 6.41 15.44 3.06
N TYR A 75 6.15 16.41 3.94
CA TYR A 75 5.15 16.29 4.99
C TYR A 75 3.75 16.20 4.38
N TRP A 76 3.45 17.07 3.42
CA TRP A 76 2.19 17.07 2.69
C TRP A 76 1.97 15.79 1.89
N LEU A 77 2.98 15.39 1.12
CA LEU A 77 2.93 14.17 0.33
C LEU A 77 2.72 12.94 1.21
N SER A 78 3.37 12.87 2.38
CA SER A 78 3.12 11.77 3.33
C SER A 78 1.67 11.70 3.79
N GLY A 79 1.02 12.85 4.01
CA GLY A 79 -0.41 12.91 4.35
C GLY A 79 -1.31 12.43 3.20
N VAL A 80 -1.01 12.83 1.97
CA VAL A 80 -1.71 12.37 0.76
C VAL A 80 -1.54 10.86 0.56
N PHE A 81 -0.30 10.37 0.69
CA PHE A 81 0.01 8.95 0.52
C PHE A 81 -0.70 8.09 1.56
N ARG A 82 -0.76 8.54 2.83
CA ARG A 82 -1.54 7.85 3.86
C ARG A 82 -3.01 7.72 3.48
N ARG A 83 -3.68 8.83 3.14
CA ARG A 83 -5.09 8.80 2.71
C ARG A 83 -5.30 7.95 1.46
N THR A 84 -4.35 7.99 0.54
CA THR A 84 -4.37 7.18 -0.68
C THR A 84 -4.32 5.69 -0.35
N ALA A 85 -3.44 5.29 0.58
CA ALA A 85 -3.37 3.92 1.08
C ALA A 85 -4.68 3.49 1.74
N ASP A 86 -5.25 4.32 2.62
CA ASP A 86 -6.50 4.01 3.32
C ASP A 86 -7.66 3.77 2.33
N VAL A 87 -7.79 4.65 1.34
CA VAL A 87 -8.84 4.55 0.31
C VAL A 87 -8.66 3.33 -0.58
N LEU A 88 -7.43 3.04 -1.01
CA LEU A 88 -7.16 1.84 -1.82
C LEU A 88 -7.38 0.56 -1.02
N HIS A 89 -7.00 0.54 0.26
CA HIS A 89 -7.22 -0.59 1.12
C HIS A 89 -8.71 -0.89 1.32
N ALA A 90 -9.52 0.14 1.61
CA ALA A 90 -10.97 0.00 1.75
C ALA A 90 -11.62 -0.52 0.47
N ARG A 91 -11.24 0.04 -0.69
CA ARG A 91 -11.71 -0.44 -1.99
C ARG A 91 -11.33 -1.90 -2.23
N ASP A 92 -10.09 -2.28 -1.88
CA ASP A 92 -9.64 -3.65 -2.03
C ASP A 92 -10.46 -4.62 -1.18
N GLN A 93 -10.77 -4.25 0.07
CA GLN A 93 -11.64 -5.02 0.96
C GLN A 93 -13.08 -5.16 0.44
N GLU A 94 -13.68 -4.09 -0.08
CA GLU A 94 -15.04 -4.13 -0.66
C GLU A 94 -15.11 -5.08 -1.87
N LEU A 95 -14.10 -5.00 -2.74
CA LEU A 95 -14.00 -5.86 -3.91
C LEU A 95 -13.71 -7.34 -3.55
N ASP A 96 -12.97 -7.59 -2.46
CA ASP A 96 -12.73 -8.94 -1.94
C ASP A 96 -14.04 -9.53 -1.37
N GLN A 97 -14.80 -8.74 -0.60
CA GLN A 97 -16.10 -9.15 -0.03
C GLN A 97 -17.18 -9.40 -1.08
N THR A 98 -17.15 -8.70 -2.21
CA THR A 98 -18.15 -8.84 -3.28
C THR A 98 -17.82 -9.95 -4.27
N GLY A 99 -16.67 -10.62 -4.13
CA GLY A 99 -16.23 -11.68 -5.04
C GLY A 99 -16.05 -11.20 -6.49
N GLN A 100 -15.97 -9.88 -6.71
CA GLN A 100 -15.76 -9.36 -8.06
C GLN A 100 -14.36 -9.74 -8.52
N ALA A 101 -14.30 -10.62 -9.51
CA ALA A 101 -13.09 -10.87 -10.28
C ALA A 101 -12.68 -9.55 -10.92
N VAL A 102 -11.67 -8.90 -10.35
CA VAL A 102 -11.02 -7.79 -11.02
C VAL A 102 -10.19 -8.42 -12.13
N ASP A 103 -10.63 -8.24 -13.37
CA ASP A 103 -9.93 -8.65 -14.59
C ASP A 103 -8.68 -7.77 -14.81
N GLU A 104 -7.94 -7.49 -13.73
CA GLU A 104 -6.68 -6.76 -13.76
C GLU A 104 -5.56 -7.78 -14.03
N PRO A 105 -4.74 -7.59 -15.08
CA PRO A 105 -3.53 -8.38 -15.24
C PRO A 105 -2.71 -8.26 -13.96
N LEU A 106 -2.46 -9.40 -13.31
CA LEU A 106 -1.74 -9.49 -12.04
C LEU A 106 -0.49 -8.62 -12.12
N SER A 107 -0.49 -7.56 -11.32
CA SER A 107 0.68 -6.71 -11.26
C SER A 107 1.91 -7.54 -10.91
N PRO A 108 3.07 -7.25 -11.52
CA PRO A 108 4.36 -7.87 -11.20
C PRO A 108 4.67 -7.98 -9.70
N ARG A 109 4.09 -7.13 -8.83
CA ARG A 109 4.26 -7.20 -7.35
C ARG A 109 3.79 -8.52 -6.72
N PHE A 110 2.76 -9.16 -7.27
CA PHE A 110 2.14 -10.36 -6.69
C PHE A 110 2.87 -11.65 -7.10
N GLN A 111 3.65 -11.59 -8.19
CA GLN A 111 4.40 -12.74 -8.69
C GLN A 111 5.50 -13.20 -7.72
N PHE A 112 6.10 -12.28 -6.95
CA PHE A 112 7.10 -12.61 -5.95
C PHE A 112 6.50 -13.42 -4.78
N LEU A 113 5.32 -13.05 -4.30
CA LEU A 113 4.65 -13.79 -3.22
C LEU A 113 4.26 -15.21 -3.67
N ARG A 114 3.90 -15.40 -4.94
CA ARG A 114 3.71 -16.75 -5.52
C ARG A 114 5.00 -17.57 -5.43
N ALA A 115 6.13 -17.00 -5.84
CA ALA A 115 7.42 -17.71 -5.85
C ALA A 115 7.90 -18.10 -4.43
N VAL A 116 7.62 -17.26 -3.43
CA VAL A 116 8.13 -17.46 -2.06
C VAL A 116 7.14 -18.22 -1.17
N LEU A 117 5.83 -17.99 -1.32
CA LEU A 117 4.80 -18.55 -0.45
C LEU A 117 4.00 -19.68 -1.10
N GLY A 118 4.19 -19.94 -2.40
CA GLY A 118 3.43 -20.97 -3.14
C GLY A 118 1.93 -20.67 -3.20
N ILE A 119 1.56 -19.39 -3.23
CA ILE A 119 0.17 -18.91 -3.25
C ILE A 119 -0.34 -18.86 -4.70
N ASP A 120 -1.50 -19.47 -4.94
CA ASP A 120 -2.19 -19.43 -6.23
C ASP A 120 -2.78 -18.04 -6.52
N HIS A 121 -3.02 -17.78 -7.80
CA HIS A 121 -3.33 -16.44 -8.31
C HIS A 121 -4.55 -15.75 -7.67
N GLY A 122 -5.59 -16.51 -7.30
CA GLY A 122 -6.78 -15.97 -6.61
C GLY A 122 -6.48 -15.47 -5.19
N ASP A 123 -5.57 -16.13 -4.47
CA ASP A 123 -5.29 -15.87 -3.05
C ASP A 123 -4.31 -14.72 -2.80
N LEU A 124 -3.56 -14.28 -3.83
CA LEU A 124 -2.50 -13.27 -3.70
C LEU A 124 -3.05 -11.89 -3.31
N ARG A 125 -4.23 -11.56 -3.81
CA ARG A 125 -4.89 -10.28 -3.54
C ARG A 125 -5.30 -10.18 -2.08
N SER A 126 -6.03 -11.18 -1.57
CA SER A 126 -6.46 -11.25 -0.18
C SER A 126 -5.24 -11.31 0.76
N ALA A 127 -4.16 -12.00 0.38
CA ALA A 127 -2.91 -11.99 1.14
C ALA A 127 -2.30 -10.58 1.28
N CYS A 128 -2.30 -9.77 0.21
CA CYS A 128 -1.82 -8.39 0.26
C CYS A 128 -2.74 -7.45 1.03
N ILE A 129 -4.06 -7.63 0.93
CA ILE A 129 -5.05 -6.90 1.74
C ILE A 129 -4.74 -7.15 3.22
N VAL A 130 -4.64 -8.41 3.63
CA VAL A 130 -4.36 -8.79 5.02
C VAL A 130 -2.99 -8.30 5.45
N ALA A 131 -1.96 -8.42 4.61
CA ALA A 131 -0.62 -7.92 4.92
C ALA A 131 -0.59 -6.41 5.16
N ASN A 132 -1.34 -5.62 4.37
CA ASN A 132 -1.46 -4.18 4.54
C ASN A 132 -2.23 -3.80 5.82
N ALA A 133 -3.17 -4.64 6.26
CA ALA A 133 -3.95 -4.47 7.49
C ALA A 133 -3.20 -4.91 8.77
N LEU A 134 -2.06 -5.60 8.66
CA LEU A 134 -1.30 -6.06 9.83
C LEU A 134 -0.85 -4.87 10.70
N PRO A 135 -0.81 -5.03 12.04
CA PRO A 135 -0.14 -4.10 12.94
C PRO A 135 1.28 -3.78 12.49
N ASP A 136 1.75 -2.55 12.72
CA ASP A 136 3.04 -2.06 12.22
C ASP A 136 4.22 -3.01 12.47
N ARG A 137 4.34 -3.57 13.67
CA ARG A 137 5.42 -4.51 14.00
C ARG A 137 5.38 -5.77 13.14
N GLU A 138 4.20 -6.33 12.94
CA GLU A 138 3.97 -7.54 12.16
C GLU A 138 4.16 -7.28 10.68
N ARG A 139 3.62 -6.17 10.17
CA ARG A 139 3.77 -5.73 8.78
C ARG A 139 5.23 -5.49 8.42
N VAL A 140 5.97 -4.78 9.28
CA VAL A 140 7.40 -4.51 9.10
C VAL A 140 8.22 -5.81 9.12
N ALA A 141 7.96 -6.72 10.07
CA ALA A 141 8.65 -8.00 10.13
C ALA A 141 8.39 -8.85 8.88
N PHE A 142 7.13 -8.95 8.45
CA PHE A 142 6.74 -9.66 7.23
C PHE A 142 7.45 -9.08 6.00
N HIS A 143 7.35 -7.77 5.81
CA HIS A 143 7.93 -7.11 4.65
C HIS A 143 9.47 -7.23 4.62
N GLN A 144 10.15 -7.00 5.74
CA GLN A 144 11.61 -7.02 5.75
C GLN A 144 12.19 -8.43 5.61
N LEU A 145 11.62 -9.42 6.30
CA LEU A 145 12.14 -10.78 6.29
C LEU A 145 11.74 -11.53 5.01
N LEU A 146 10.49 -11.37 4.57
CA LEU A 146 9.98 -12.12 3.43
C LEU A 146 10.10 -11.36 2.11
N VAL A 147 9.63 -10.12 2.07
CA VAL A 147 9.55 -9.35 0.81
C VAL A 147 10.91 -8.77 0.39
N GLN A 148 11.69 -8.28 1.35
CA GLN A 148 13.05 -7.78 1.10
C GLN A 148 14.12 -8.87 1.23
N GLY A 149 13.76 -10.08 1.68
CA GLY A 149 14.70 -11.18 1.87
C GLY A 149 15.79 -10.92 2.91
N ARG A 150 15.56 -10.03 3.90
CA ARG A 150 16.55 -9.78 4.94
C ARG A 150 16.69 -10.98 5.85
N THR A 151 17.90 -11.23 6.32
CA THR A 151 18.14 -12.27 7.32
C THR A 151 17.51 -11.87 8.66
N LEU A 152 17.22 -12.88 9.48
CA LEU A 152 16.71 -12.66 10.83
C LEU A 152 17.70 -11.86 11.69
N ASP A 153 19.01 -12.05 11.49
CA ASP A 153 20.06 -11.36 12.23
C ASP A 153 20.24 -9.90 11.78
N ASP A 154 19.94 -9.57 10.52
CA ASP A 154 19.88 -8.17 10.08
C ASP A 154 18.67 -7.44 10.67
N PHE A 155 17.52 -8.12 10.69
CA PHE A 155 16.30 -7.56 11.22
C PHE A 155 16.40 -7.26 12.72
N THR A 156 16.94 -8.19 13.53
CA THR A 156 17.13 -7.99 14.97
C THR A 156 18.04 -6.81 15.27
N ARG A 157 19.13 -6.67 14.51
CA ARG A 157 20.06 -5.53 14.62
C ARG A 157 19.39 -4.20 14.25
N LEU A 158 18.70 -4.15 13.10
CA LEU A 158 18.05 -2.93 12.61
C LEU A 158 16.89 -2.46 13.49
N ARG A 159 16.15 -3.40 14.08
CA ARG A 159 14.96 -3.11 14.89
C ARG A 159 15.23 -3.09 16.39
N ASN A 160 16.46 -3.43 16.80
CA ASN A 160 16.86 -3.54 18.20
C ASN A 160 15.91 -4.45 19.00
N VAL A 161 15.62 -5.64 18.46
CA VAL A 161 14.74 -6.64 19.08
C VAL A 161 15.46 -7.99 19.20
N SER A 162 15.04 -8.81 20.16
CA SER A 162 15.59 -10.15 20.31
C SER A 162 15.21 -11.07 19.14
N ARG A 163 16.03 -12.10 18.87
CA ARG A 163 15.74 -13.11 17.84
C ARG A 163 14.43 -13.86 18.09
N SER A 164 14.10 -14.10 19.36
CA SER A 164 12.84 -14.74 19.78
C SER A 164 11.64 -13.83 19.50
N GLU A 165 11.75 -12.54 19.79
CA GLU A 165 10.69 -11.57 19.47
C GLU A 165 10.49 -11.43 17.96
N ALA A 166 11.58 -11.28 17.19
CA ALA A 166 11.53 -11.20 15.75
C ALA A 166 10.83 -12.42 15.12
N ARG A 167 11.15 -13.64 15.59
CA ARG A 167 10.45 -14.87 15.19
C ARG A 167 8.97 -14.84 15.53
N ARG A 168 8.63 -14.48 16.77
CA ARG A 168 7.23 -14.43 17.23
C ARG A 168 6.38 -13.48 16.37
N VAL A 169 6.88 -12.27 16.13
CA VAL A 169 6.19 -11.25 15.35
C VAL A 169 6.05 -11.68 13.88
N PHE A 170 7.11 -12.24 13.29
CA PHE A 170 7.06 -12.77 11.93
C PHE A 170 6.09 -13.95 11.80
N GLN A 171 6.12 -14.90 12.73
CA GLN A 171 5.19 -16.04 12.75
C GLN A 171 3.74 -15.59 12.94
N SER A 172 3.49 -14.56 13.77
CA SER A 172 2.17 -13.95 13.91
C SER A 172 1.66 -13.43 12.57
N ALA A 173 2.48 -12.64 11.87
CA ALA A 173 2.15 -12.11 10.55
C ALA A 173 1.83 -13.20 9.53
N VAL A 174 2.70 -14.21 9.39
CA VAL A 174 2.52 -15.33 8.46
C VAL A 174 1.26 -16.13 8.80
N LYS A 175 0.98 -16.36 10.09
CA LYS A 175 -0.21 -17.08 10.53
C LYS A 175 -1.49 -16.30 10.22
N THR A 176 -1.51 -14.98 10.42
CA THR A 176 -2.65 -14.12 10.10
C THR A 176 -2.95 -14.16 8.60
N ILE A 177 -1.91 -14.00 7.76
CA ILE A 177 -2.04 -14.07 6.30
C ILE A 177 -2.50 -15.48 5.86
N GLY A 178 -1.91 -16.53 6.43
CA GLY A 178 -2.26 -17.92 6.10
C GLY A 178 -3.67 -18.34 6.56
N ARG A 179 -4.20 -17.74 7.63
CA ARG A 179 -5.58 -18.01 8.10
C ARG A 179 -6.63 -17.42 7.16
N ALA A 180 -6.37 -16.24 6.61
CA ALA A 180 -7.27 -15.64 5.62
C ALA A 180 -7.46 -16.55 4.40
N ARG A 181 -6.39 -17.25 3.98
CA ARG A 181 -6.42 -18.27 2.92
C ARG A 181 -7.30 -19.47 3.24
N ALA A 182 -7.21 -20.00 4.47
CA ALA A 182 -7.98 -21.18 4.87
C ALA A 182 -9.50 -20.91 4.85
N TRP A 183 -9.90 -19.64 5.04
CA TRP A 183 -11.29 -19.20 4.96
C TRP A 183 -11.76 -19.06 3.51
N ALA A 184 -10.99 -18.38 2.65
CA ALA A 184 -11.31 -18.23 1.22
C ALA A 184 -11.43 -19.59 0.48
N GLY A 185 -10.51 -20.53 0.74
CA GLY A 185 -10.57 -21.87 0.12
C GLY A 185 -11.67 -22.80 0.64
N GLN A 186 -12.35 -22.45 1.75
CA GLN A 186 -13.53 -23.18 2.24
C GLN A 186 -14.82 -22.64 1.59
N GLU A 187 -14.92 -21.34 1.33
CA GLU A 187 -16.08 -20.73 0.65
C GLU A 187 -16.16 -21.14 -0.82
N GLU A 188 -15.03 -21.15 -1.55
CA GLU A 188 -15.00 -21.61 -2.96
C GLU A 188 -15.47 -23.06 -3.11
N ARG A 189 -15.08 -23.96 -2.19
CA ARG A 189 -15.51 -25.37 -2.20
C ARG A 189 -17.00 -25.51 -1.90
N ALA A 190 -17.51 -24.73 -0.94
CA ALA A 190 -18.93 -24.72 -0.60
C ALA A 190 -19.80 -24.18 -1.75
N SER A 191 -19.33 -23.18 -2.51
CA SER A 191 -20.04 -22.66 -3.68
C SER A 191 -20.01 -23.60 -4.88
N MET A 192 -18.94 -24.40 -5.06
CA MET A 192 -18.88 -25.41 -6.12
C MET A 192 -19.71 -26.67 -5.82
N GLU A 193 -19.91 -27.03 -4.56
CA GLU A 193 -20.77 -28.17 -4.18
C GLU A 193 -22.28 -27.85 -4.25
N GLN A 194 -22.64 -26.58 -4.45
CA GLN A 194 -24.03 -26.10 -4.55
C GLN A 194 -24.48 -25.73 -5.98
N ALA A 195 -23.59 -25.87 -6.97
CA ALA A 195 -23.85 -25.61 -8.40
C ALA A 195 -23.95 -26.91 -9.20
#